data_AF-A0A0D0S548-F1
#
_entry.id   AF-A0A0D0S548-F1
#
_cell.length_a   1.000
_cell.length_b   1.000
_cell.length_c   1.000
_cell.angle_alpha   90.00
_cell.angle_beta   90.00
_cell.angle_gamma   90.00
#
_symmetry.space_group_name_H-M   'P 1'
#
loop_
_entity.id
_entity.type
_entity.pdbx_description
1 polymer ?
#
loop_
_entity_poly.entity_id
_entity_poly.type
_entity_poly.pdbx_seq_one_letter_code
_entity_poly.pdbx_strand_id
1 'polypeptide(L)'
;MTKIRLLGIVPYESLGTLMKQIIKTYEMIDLDVYIGNLEQAIEVANQYAKKNYDAIISRGETAKLLKNHSTIPVFEIPISSYDLLQPLQMALVASKRIAIVGYSSLTGPAYNVKNLLSLIPNSILEIITITNTTDIHMELEQLKTKTLT
;
A
#
# COMPACT_ATOMS: atom_id res chain seq x y z
N MET A 1 -4.74 30.30 -15.70
CA MET A 1 -4.39 29.76 -14.36
C MET A 1 -3.34 28.69 -14.54
N THR A 2 -2.35 28.60 -13.65
CA THR A 2 -1.36 27.53 -13.65
C THR A 2 -1.99 26.24 -13.13
N LYS A 3 -1.79 25.11 -13.83
CA LYS A 3 -2.27 23.81 -13.39
C LYS A 3 -1.45 23.32 -12.19
N ILE A 4 -2.11 22.59 -11.29
CA ILE A 4 -1.47 21.89 -10.17
C ILE A 4 -0.76 20.65 -10.75
N ARG A 5 0.52 20.48 -10.45
CA ARG A 5 1.34 19.36 -10.91
C ARG A 5 1.57 18.36 -9.79
N LEU A 6 1.06 17.15 -9.97
CA LEU A 6 1.17 16.07 -9.01
C LEU A 6 2.12 14.98 -9.52
N LEU A 7 2.89 14.42 -8.59
CA LEU A 7 3.71 13.23 -8.82
C LEU A 7 3.10 12.03 -8.09
N GLY A 8 2.57 11.06 -8.83
CA GLY A 8 2.14 9.77 -8.29
C GLY A 8 3.30 8.78 -8.22
N ILE A 9 3.60 8.23 -7.04
CA ILE A 9 4.54 7.11 -6.87
C ILE A 9 3.79 5.98 -6.18
N VAL A 10 3.46 4.93 -6.93
CA VAL A 10 2.53 3.88 -6.48
C VAL A 10 3.09 2.47 -6.66
N PRO A 11 2.66 1.49 -5.83
CA PRO A 11 3.29 0.18 -5.79
C PRO A 11 3.03 -0.72 -6.99
N TYR A 12 2.02 -0.46 -7.82
CA TYR A 12 1.67 -1.33 -8.96
C TYR A 12 0.88 -0.59 -10.05
N GLU A 13 0.97 -1.12 -11.28
CA GLU A 13 0.44 -0.51 -12.51
C GLU A 13 -1.06 -0.20 -12.49
N SER A 14 -1.88 -1.10 -11.91
CA SER A 14 -3.33 -0.90 -11.91
C SER A 14 -3.75 0.31 -11.06
N LEU A 15 -3.05 0.62 -9.96
CA LEU A 15 -3.30 1.84 -9.20
C LEU A 15 -2.88 3.08 -9.98
N GLY A 16 -1.73 3.03 -10.66
CA GLY A 16 -1.28 4.14 -11.51
C GLY A 16 -2.22 4.42 -12.67
N THR A 17 -2.76 3.36 -13.28
CA THR A 17 -3.77 3.45 -14.34
C THR A 17 -5.06 4.07 -13.81
N LEU A 18 -5.53 3.65 -12.63
CA LEU A 18 -6.70 4.23 -11.99
C LEU A 18 -6.53 5.73 -11.72
N MET A 19 -5.37 6.15 -11.20
CA MET A 19 -5.07 7.56 -10.97
C MET A 19 -5.10 8.37 -12.28
N LYS A 20 -4.50 7.85 -13.35
CA LYS A 20 -4.53 8.48 -14.70
C LYS A 20 -5.93 8.54 -15.29
N GLN A 21 -6.83 7.61 -14.96
CA GLN A 21 -8.22 7.66 -15.37
C GLN A 21 -8.98 8.74 -14.60
N ILE A 22 -8.81 8.79 -13.28
CA ILE A 22 -9.45 9.79 -12.41
C ILE A 22 -9.01 11.20 -12.79
N ILE A 23 -7.71 11.43 -13.05
CA ILE A 23 -7.21 12.79 -13.32
C ILE A 23 -7.80 13.41 -14.59
N LYS A 24 -8.26 12.60 -15.55
CA LYS A 24 -8.92 13.11 -16.77
C LYS A 24 -10.19 13.90 -16.48
N THR A 25 -10.80 13.72 -15.30
CA THR A 25 -11.98 14.50 -14.88
C THR A 25 -11.61 15.82 -14.20
N TYR A 26 -10.31 16.13 -14.04
CA TYR A 26 -9.81 17.32 -13.36
C TYR A 26 -8.91 18.15 -14.29
N GLU A 27 -9.49 19.10 -15.03
CA GLU A 27 -8.75 19.89 -16.03
C GLU A 27 -7.59 20.74 -15.45
N MET A 28 -7.68 21.09 -14.17
CA MET A 28 -6.69 21.92 -13.48
C MET A 28 -5.51 21.13 -12.90
N ILE A 29 -5.45 19.81 -13.11
CA ILE A 29 -4.41 18.96 -12.54
C ILE A 29 -3.67 18.21 -13.65
N ASP A 30 -2.35 18.31 -13.65
CA ASP A 30 -1.47 17.43 -14.42
C ASP A 30 -0.84 16.40 -13.48
N LEU A 31 -0.85 15.13 -13.88
CA LEU A 31 -0.34 14.02 -13.06
C LEU A 31 0.66 13.18 -13.86
N ASP A 32 1.89 13.10 -13.34
CA ASP A 32 2.89 12.12 -13.76
C ASP A 32 2.87 10.94 -12.78
N VAL A 33 2.90 9.70 -13.27
CA VAL A 33 2.86 8.49 -12.40
C VAL A 33 4.04 7.58 -12.68
N TYR A 34 4.70 7.15 -11.61
CA TYR A 34 5.79 6.18 -11.60
C TYR A 34 5.45 5.00 -10.68
N ILE A 35 5.92 3.82 -11.06
CA ILE A 35 5.79 2.62 -10.24
C ILE A 35 7.04 2.48 -9.38
N GLY A 36 6.85 2.34 -8.07
CA GLY A 36 7.93 2.22 -7.11
C GLY A 36 7.41 2.14 -5.68
N ASN A 37 8.18 1.49 -4.82
CA ASN A 37 7.90 1.36 -3.39
C ASN A 37 9.16 1.63 -2.57
N LEU A 38 8.96 1.99 -1.30
CA LEU A 38 10.02 2.19 -0.31
C LEU A 38 11.20 3.00 -0.87
N GLU A 39 12.41 2.43 -0.91
CA GLU A 39 13.63 3.10 -1.36
C GLU A 39 13.55 3.56 -2.82
N GLN A 40 12.94 2.76 -3.71
CA GLN A 40 12.76 3.14 -5.13
C GLN A 40 11.93 4.42 -5.26
N ALA A 41 10.97 4.62 -4.35
CA ALA A 41 10.17 5.83 -4.36
C ALA A 41 10.97 7.08 -3.97
N ILE A 42 11.93 6.95 -3.04
CA ILE A 42 12.85 8.04 -2.70
C ILE A 42 13.73 8.38 -3.91
N GLU A 43 14.26 7.37 -4.61
CA GLU A 43 15.08 7.58 -5.81
C GLU A 43 14.32 8.35 -6.89
N VAL A 44 13.08 7.94 -7.18
CA VAL A 44 12.19 8.63 -8.12
C VAL A 44 11.91 10.06 -7.66
N ALA A 45 11.55 10.27 -6.39
CA ALA A 45 11.28 11.60 -5.86
C ALA A 45 12.50 12.52 -5.98
N ASN A 46 13.70 12.03 -5.70
CA ASN A 46 14.95 12.78 -5.81
C ASN A 46 15.31 13.09 -7.27
N GLN A 47 15.17 12.12 -8.17
CA GLN A 47 15.44 12.30 -9.60
C GLN A 47 14.58 13.43 -10.19
N TYR A 48 13.33 13.54 -9.73
CA TYR A 48 12.38 14.52 -10.22
C TYR A 48 12.15 15.70 -9.29
N ALA A 49 12.93 15.87 -8.23
CA ALA A 49 12.83 17.01 -7.31
C ALA A 49 12.98 18.37 -8.02
N LYS A 50 13.67 18.40 -9.17
CA LYS A 50 13.84 19.60 -10.01
C LYS A 50 12.67 19.86 -10.96
N LYS A 51 11.78 18.89 -11.16
CA LYS A 51 10.54 19.11 -11.93
C LYS A 51 9.55 19.71 -10.94
N ASN A 52 9.27 21.00 -11.06
CA ASN A 52 8.36 21.77 -10.20
C ASN A 52 6.98 21.08 -10.00
N TYR A 53 6.90 20.14 -9.06
CA TYR A 53 5.67 19.49 -8.61
C TYR A 53 5.20 20.17 -7.33
N ASP A 54 3.89 20.28 -7.19
CA ASP A 54 3.27 20.89 -6.02
C ASP A 54 3.09 19.89 -4.88
N ALA A 55 2.91 18.60 -5.20
CA ALA A 55 2.79 17.54 -4.21
C ALA A 55 3.06 16.13 -4.79
N ILE A 56 3.32 15.18 -3.89
CA ILE A 56 3.45 13.75 -4.18
C ILE A 56 2.19 13.02 -3.68
N ILE A 57 1.70 12.04 -4.44
CA ILE A 57 0.69 11.08 -4.00
C ILE A 57 1.33 9.70 -3.97
N SER A 58 1.25 9.00 -2.83
CA SER A 58 1.76 7.63 -2.68
C SER A 58 0.85 6.79 -1.79
N ARG A 59 1.22 5.55 -1.46
CA ARG A 59 0.39 4.61 -0.69
C ARG A 59 1.15 3.97 0.48
N GLY A 60 0.47 3.89 1.62
CA GLY A 60 0.93 3.17 2.81
C GLY A 60 2.34 3.55 3.28
N GLU A 61 3.16 2.56 3.59
CA GLU A 61 4.49 2.77 4.17
C GLU A 61 5.42 3.61 3.28
N THR A 62 5.27 3.50 1.96
CA THR A 62 6.03 4.32 1.00
C THR A 62 5.68 5.80 1.14
N ALA A 63 4.40 6.14 1.36
CA ALA A 63 3.99 7.53 1.58
C ALA A 63 4.57 8.09 2.89
N LYS A 64 4.61 7.29 3.96
CA LYS A 64 5.24 7.70 5.23
C LYS A 64 6.73 7.95 5.07
N LEU A 65 7.42 7.06 4.35
CA LEU A 65 8.84 7.19 4.07
C LEU A 65 9.12 8.49 3.28
N LEU A 66 8.32 8.77 2.24
CA LEU A 66 8.42 9.99 1.45
C LEU A 66 8.15 11.26 2.26
N LYS A 67 7.16 11.25 3.17
CA LYS A 67 6.89 12.39 4.07
C LYS A 67 8.13 12.81 4.89
N ASN A 68 8.97 11.85 5.27
CA ASN A 68 10.18 12.10 6.05
C ASN A 68 11.36 12.61 5.20
N HIS A 69 11.33 12.43 3.87
CA HIS A 69 12.46 12.72 2.98
C HIS A 69 12.15 13.78 1.90
N SER A 70 10.89 14.20 1.76
CA SER A 70 10.47 15.17 0.75
C SER A 70 10.36 16.58 1.32
N THR A 71 10.70 17.57 0.48
CA THR A 71 10.52 19.00 0.78
C THR A 71 9.15 19.54 0.34
N ILE A 72 8.38 18.76 -0.41
CA ILE A 72 7.03 19.11 -0.87
C ILE A 72 5.99 18.22 -0.15
N PRO A 73 4.72 18.66 -0.07
CA PRO A 73 3.66 17.89 0.57
C PRO A 73 3.51 16.48 -0.03
N VAL A 74 3.30 15.49 0.83
CA VAL A 74 3.04 14.10 0.43
C VAL A 74 1.68 13.66 0.95
N PHE A 75 0.78 13.35 0.03
CA PHE A 75 -0.55 12.80 0.32
C PHE A 75 -0.55 11.28 0.22
N GLU A 76 -1.15 10.65 1.21
CA GLU A 76 -1.24 9.19 1.29
C GLU A 76 -2.60 8.72 0.81
N ILE A 77 -2.59 7.72 -0.08
CA ILE A 77 -3.72 6.85 -0.36
C ILE A 77 -3.69 5.78 0.75
N PRO A 78 -4.58 5.83 1.74
CA PRO A 78 -4.57 4.86 2.82
C PRO A 78 -5.02 3.48 2.31
N ILE A 79 -4.56 2.43 2.99
CA ILE A 79 -5.19 1.11 2.87
C ILE A 79 -6.33 1.09 3.88
N SER A 80 -7.53 0.78 3.42
CA SER A 80 -8.72 0.66 4.25
C SER A 80 -9.00 -0.80 4.59
N SER A 81 -9.82 -1.03 5.60
CA SER A 81 -10.32 -2.37 5.91
C SER A 81 -11.15 -2.96 4.76
N TYR A 82 -11.77 -2.12 3.92
CA TYR A 82 -12.52 -2.55 2.74
C TYR A 82 -11.62 -3.13 1.65
N ASP A 83 -10.42 -2.57 1.46
CA ASP A 83 -9.41 -3.10 0.51
C ASP A 83 -9.00 -4.54 0.86
N LEU A 84 -9.19 -4.96 2.13
CA LEU A 84 -8.83 -6.30 2.60
C LEU A 84 -9.92 -7.33 2.42
N LEU A 85 -11.19 -6.91 2.31
CA LEU A 85 -12.32 -7.85 2.27
C LEU A 85 -12.26 -8.77 1.05
N GLN A 86 -11.97 -8.23 -0.13
CA GLN A 86 -11.91 -9.02 -1.36
C GLN A 86 -10.72 -10.02 -1.36
N PRO A 87 -9.47 -9.62 -1.06
CA PRO A 87 -8.37 -10.57 -0.91
C PRO A 87 -8.63 -11.64 0.15
N LEU A 88 -9.23 -11.26 1.30
CA LEU A 88 -9.59 -12.21 2.35
C LEU A 88 -10.64 -13.21 1.89
N GLN A 89 -11.67 -12.74 1.19
CA GLN A 89 -12.70 -13.63 0.62
C GLN A 89 -12.08 -14.65 -0.34
N MET A 90 -11.14 -14.23 -1.19
CA MET A 90 -10.42 -15.13 -2.10
C MET A 90 -9.55 -16.13 -1.33
N ALA A 91 -8.81 -15.68 -0.31
CA ALA A 91 -7.98 -16.55 0.51
C ALA A 91 -8.81 -17.60 1.29
N LEU A 92 -10.00 -17.24 1.76
CA LEU A 92 -10.93 -18.13 2.47
C LEU A 92 -11.48 -19.28 1.61
N VAL A 93 -11.44 -19.15 0.28
CA VAL A 93 -11.76 -20.24 -0.65
C VAL A 93 -10.67 -21.30 -0.62
N ALA A 94 -9.41 -20.90 -0.44
CA ALA A 94 -8.26 -21.80 -0.43
C ALA A 94 -7.98 -22.41 0.95
N SER A 95 -8.09 -21.64 2.03
CA SER A 95 -7.83 -22.12 3.40
C SER A 95 -8.63 -21.37 4.46
N LYS A 96 -8.94 -22.05 5.56
CA LYS A 96 -9.52 -21.42 6.76
C LYS A 96 -8.45 -20.80 7.66
N ARG A 97 -7.16 -21.09 7.44
CA ARG A 97 -6.05 -20.44 8.14
C ARG A 97 -5.36 -19.47 7.19
N ILE A 98 -5.45 -18.19 7.51
CA ILE A 98 -4.93 -17.10 6.68
C ILE A 98 -3.96 -16.30 7.53
N ALA A 99 -2.88 -15.83 6.90
CA ALA A 99 -1.98 -14.85 7.49
C ALA A 99 -1.98 -13.58 6.64
N ILE A 100 -2.08 -12.40 7.27
CA ILE A 100 -1.77 -11.11 6.66
C ILE A 100 -0.41 -10.67 7.19
N VAL A 101 0.55 -10.50 6.28
CA VAL A 101 1.91 -10.05 6.58
C VAL A 101 2.16 -8.72 5.89
N GLY A 102 2.59 -7.71 6.62
CA GLY A 102 2.98 -6.43 6.03
C GLY A 102 3.22 -5.33 7.03
N TYR A 103 3.50 -4.14 6.54
CA TYR A 103 3.75 -2.97 7.39
C TYR A 103 2.49 -2.51 8.12
N SER A 104 2.68 -1.64 9.12
CA SER A 104 1.59 -1.06 9.93
C SER A 104 0.46 -0.42 9.10
N SER A 105 0.80 0.14 7.93
CA SER A 105 -0.17 0.69 6.98
C SER A 105 -1.15 -0.34 6.42
N LEU A 106 -0.76 -1.62 6.33
CA LEU A 106 -1.62 -2.75 5.95
C LEU A 106 -2.24 -3.43 7.18
N THR A 107 -1.44 -3.69 8.22
CA THR A 107 -1.87 -4.51 9.35
C THR A 107 -2.81 -3.79 10.31
N GLY A 108 -2.70 -2.46 10.45
CA GLY A 108 -3.64 -1.66 11.23
C GLY A 108 -5.09 -1.87 10.78
N PRO A 109 -5.42 -1.61 9.50
CA PRO A 109 -6.73 -1.92 8.93
C PRO A 109 -7.11 -3.41 9.01
N ALA A 110 -6.13 -4.33 9.00
CA ALA A 110 -6.36 -5.77 9.11
C ALA A 110 -6.92 -6.20 10.47
N TYR A 111 -6.54 -5.53 11.56
CA TYR A 111 -7.09 -5.82 12.89
C TYR A 111 -8.59 -5.56 12.97
N ASN A 112 -9.11 -4.57 12.24
CA ASN A 112 -10.55 -4.29 12.21
C ASN A 112 -11.35 -5.43 11.55
N VAL A 113 -10.79 -6.05 10.50
CA VAL A 113 -11.45 -7.16 9.79
C VAL A 113 -11.26 -8.52 10.47
N LYS A 114 -10.26 -8.65 11.35
CA LYS A 114 -10.06 -9.86 12.16
C LYS A 114 -11.32 -10.24 12.95
N ASN A 115 -11.99 -9.26 13.54
CA ASN A 115 -13.22 -9.50 14.28
C ASN A 115 -14.36 -10.04 13.40
N LEU A 116 -14.44 -9.59 12.14
CA LEU A 116 -15.42 -10.10 11.18
C LEU A 116 -15.12 -11.56 10.80
N LEU A 117 -13.85 -11.91 10.62
CA LEU A 117 -13.43 -13.28 10.33
C LEU A 117 -13.73 -14.23 11.48
N SER A 118 -13.60 -13.79 12.74
CA SER A 118 -13.96 -14.60 13.92
C SER A 118 -15.42 -15.09 13.92
N LEU A 119 -16.30 -14.48 13.11
CA LEU A 119 -17.69 -14.94 12.93
C LEU A 119 -17.80 -16.18 12.02
N ILE A 120 -16.77 -16.47 11.22
CA ILE A 120 -16.72 -17.64 10.35
C ILE A 120 -16.15 -18.82 11.16
N PRO A 121 -16.92 -19.91 11.36
CA PRO A 121 -16.47 -21.05 12.15
C PRO A 121 -15.15 -21.64 11.63
N ASN A 122 -14.27 -21.98 12.56
CA ASN A 122 -12.96 -22.60 12.31
C ASN A 122 -12.01 -21.76 11.44
N SER A 123 -12.27 -20.46 11.25
CA SER A 123 -11.35 -19.57 10.57
C SER A 123 -10.34 -18.95 11.54
N ILE A 124 -9.09 -18.86 11.10
CA ILE A 124 -7.98 -18.28 11.86
C ILE A 124 -7.33 -17.22 10.99
N LEU A 125 -7.26 -15.99 11.51
CA LEU A 125 -6.47 -14.92 10.91
C LEU A 125 -5.31 -14.54 11.83
N GLU A 126 -4.10 -14.83 11.37
CA GLU A 126 -2.85 -14.34 11.96
C GLU A 126 -2.47 -13.01 11.28
N ILE A 127 -2.06 -12.01 12.05
CA ILE A 127 -1.63 -10.70 11.53
C ILE A 127 -0.21 -10.47 12.03
N ILE A 128 0.73 -10.34 11.10
CA ILE A 128 2.16 -10.17 11.38
C ILE A 128 2.57 -8.82 10.84
N THR A 129 3.00 -7.93 11.75
CA THR A 129 3.47 -6.59 11.40
C THR A 129 4.99 -6.59 11.31
N ILE A 130 5.50 -6.26 10.14
CA ILE A 130 6.95 -6.13 9.89
C ILE A 130 7.36 -4.66 9.96
N THR A 131 8.64 -4.43 10.24
CA THR A 131 9.24 -3.08 10.26
C THR A 131 10.35 -2.90 9.23
N ASN A 132 10.95 -4.00 8.77
CA ASN A 132 11.95 -3.98 7.71
C ASN A 132 11.71 -5.14 6.71
N THR A 133 12.38 -5.07 5.56
CA THR A 133 12.27 -6.09 4.49
C THR A 133 12.95 -7.41 4.82
N THR A 134 13.96 -7.41 5.69
CA THR A 134 14.68 -8.60 6.16
C THR A 134 13.76 -9.51 6.99
N ASP A 135 12.81 -8.92 7.73
CA ASP A 135 11.82 -9.64 8.54
C ASP A 135 10.90 -10.53 7.69
N ILE A 136 10.62 -10.13 6.43
CA ILE A 136 9.61 -10.77 5.59
C ILE A 136 9.95 -12.24 5.32
N HIS A 137 11.17 -12.52 4.88
CA HIS A 137 11.55 -13.88 4.50
C HIS A 137 11.50 -14.81 5.70
N MET A 138 11.98 -14.36 6.85
CA MET A 138 11.97 -15.14 8.09
C MET A 138 10.53 -15.46 8.53
N GLU A 139 9.66 -14.46 8.54
CA GLU A 139 8.24 -14.64 8.92
C GLU A 139 7.51 -15.58 7.95
N LEU A 140 7.75 -15.46 6.65
CA LEU A 140 7.15 -16.35 5.65
C LEU A 140 7.60 -17.82 5.83
N GLU A 141 8.87 -18.07 6.19
CA GLU A 141 9.34 -19.44 6.47
C GLU A 141 8.73 -20.01 7.76
N GLN A 142 8.57 -19.18 8.80
CA GLN A 142 7.87 -19.59 10.02
C GLN A 142 6.40 -19.95 9.75
N LEU A 143 5.73 -19.21 8.86
CA LEU A 143 4.36 -19.51 8.46
C LEU A 143 4.22 -20.82 7.68
N LYS A 144 5.19 -21.14 6.80
CA LYS A 144 5.20 -22.42 6.07
C LYS A 144 5.34 -23.61 7.01
N THR A 145 6.22 -23.51 8.00
CA THR A 145 6.50 -24.58 8.97
C THR A 145 5.35 -24.81 9.97
N LYS A 146 4.57 -23.77 10.29
CA LYS A 146 3.35 -23.86 11.12
C LYS A 146 2.20 -24.67 10.50
N THR A 147 2.36 -25.18 9.28
CA THR A 147 1.37 -25.98 8.54
C THR A 147 0.05 -25.20 8.34
N LEU A 148 0.01 -24.37 7.31
CA LEU A 148 -1.22 -23.74 6.79
C LEU A 148 -2.00 -24.69 5.84
N THR A 149 -1.95 -26.02 6.06
CA THR A 149 -2.79 -27.00 5.35
C THR A 149 -4.18 -27.08 5.97
#